data_AF-A0A948VN55-F1
#
_entry.id   AF-A0A948VN55-F1
#
_cell.length_a   1.000
_cell.length_b   1.000
_cell.length_c   1.000
_cell.angle_alpha   90.00
_cell.angle_beta   90.00
_cell.angle_gamma   90.00
#
_symmetry.space_group_name_H-M   'P 1'
#
loop_
_entity.id
_entity.type
_entity.pdbx_description
1 polymer ?
#
loop_
_entity_poly.entity_id
_entity_poly.type
_entity_poly.pdbx_seq_one_letter_code
_entity_poly.pdbx_strand_id
1 'polypeptide(L)'
;DRTTIFLRLGIGGKSASEKYPAYALGGGSLGLGLKYQKFGFDYGVSGMGAGGMGGAFSVHRIGVSVQFGKIEGVTPSTERPAVKPSLPPGQIANIAVADLSAKNVSAADASIVADFLRTELVNTRRFNVIEKANMEKILAEAAFQQTGCTTSECAVQMGKLLNVHTMVVGSLSKLMDTYYITTNLVEVETGKIIASYDQDAMSAKELKQACRILAEKLAGMR
;
A
#
# COMPACT_ATOMS: atom_id res chain seq x y z
N ASP A 1 2.17 9.04 43.97
CA ASP A 1 1.59 7.90 43.23
C ASP A 1 0.11 8.09 42.96
N ARG A 2 -0.31 8.17 41.69
CA ARG A 2 -1.73 8.13 41.33
C ARG A 2 -1.98 6.89 40.47
N THR A 3 -2.61 5.88 41.05
CA THR A 3 -3.20 4.75 40.34
C THR A 3 -4.50 5.23 39.70
N THR A 4 -4.73 4.93 38.42
CA THR A 4 -5.97 5.29 37.72
C THR A 4 -6.62 4.03 37.19
N ILE A 5 -7.85 3.77 37.65
CA ILE A 5 -8.70 2.69 37.16
C ILE A 5 -9.67 3.30 36.16
N PHE A 6 -9.85 2.66 35.00
CA PHE A 6 -10.76 3.13 33.96
C PHE A 6 -11.59 1.98 33.39
N LEU A 7 -12.86 2.26 33.12
CA LEU A 7 -13.76 1.33 32.44
C LEU A 7 -13.69 1.59 30.93
N ARG A 8 -13.66 0.53 30.13
CA ARG A 8 -13.78 0.59 28.66
C ARG A 8 -15.09 -0.02 28.22
N LEU A 9 -15.90 0.78 27.55
CA LEU A 9 -17.11 0.35 26.85
C LEU A 9 -16.86 0.52 25.35
N GLY A 10 -17.10 -0.53 24.57
CA GLY A 10 -16.94 -0.49 23.12
C GLY A 10 -18.13 -1.13 22.42
N ILE A 11 -18.53 -0.57 21.29
CA ILE A 11 -19.53 -1.18 20.39
C ILE A 11 -18.77 -1.52 19.11
N GLY A 12 -18.65 -2.82 18.80
CA GLY A 12 -17.96 -3.26 17.59
C GLY A 12 -18.89 -3.21 16.39
N GLY A 13 -18.66 -2.32 15.42
CA GLY A 13 -19.31 -2.39 14.12
C GLY A 13 -18.51 -3.29 13.18
N LYS A 14 -19.14 -4.28 12.53
CA LYS A 14 -18.56 -4.94 11.36
C LYS A 14 -19.01 -4.20 10.09
N SER A 15 -18.11 -3.99 9.14
CA SER A 15 -18.45 -3.48 7.81
C SER A 15 -19.39 -4.48 7.13
N ALA A 16 -20.65 -4.08 6.90
CA ALA A 16 -21.66 -4.93 6.29
C ALA A 16 -21.27 -5.25 4.83
N SER A 17 -21.24 -6.53 4.48
CA SER A 17 -21.19 -6.94 3.07
C SER A 17 -22.62 -7.02 2.54
N GLU A 18 -22.84 -6.52 1.32
CA GLU A 18 -24.17 -6.31 0.70
C GLU A 18 -25.01 -7.59 0.60
N LYS A 19 -24.38 -8.78 0.61
CA LYS A 19 -25.09 -10.06 0.60
C LYS A 19 -25.83 -10.38 1.89
N TYR A 20 -25.50 -9.69 2.98
CA TYR A 20 -25.78 -10.18 4.32
C TYR A 20 -25.97 -9.03 5.33
N PRO A 21 -27.19 -8.43 5.43
CA PRO A 21 -27.42 -7.28 6.30
C PRO A 21 -27.73 -7.64 7.77
N ALA A 22 -28.25 -8.84 8.06
CA ALA A 22 -28.73 -9.23 9.39
C ALA A 22 -27.63 -9.52 10.44
N TYR A 23 -26.36 -9.55 10.01
CA TYR A 23 -25.17 -9.94 10.81
C TYR A 23 -24.29 -8.73 11.13
N ALA A 24 -24.76 -7.51 10.82
CA ALA A 24 -24.02 -6.26 10.93
C ALA A 24 -24.04 -5.66 12.35
N LEU A 25 -24.86 -6.17 13.26
CA LEU A 25 -24.83 -5.79 14.68
C LEU A 25 -23.69 -6.54 15.38
N GLY A 26 -22.48 -6.00 15.30
CA GLY A 26 -21.37 -6.51 16.09
C GLY A 26 -21.60 -6.23 17.57
N GLY A 27 -21.22 -7.19 18.41
CA GLY A 27 -21.59 -7.17 19.82
C GLY A 27 -20.77 -6.18 20.64
N GLY A 28 -21.28 -5.91 21.85
CA GLY A 28 -20.67 -5.00 22.81
C GLY A 28 -19.43 -5.60 23.45
N SER A 29 -18.48 -4.73 23.81
CA SER A 29 -17.31 -5.05 24.60
C SER A 29 -17.30 -4.25 25.91
N LEU A 30 -16.94 -4.94 26.97
CA LEU A 30 -16.80 -4.43 28.33
C LEU A 30 -15.40 -4.76 28.81
N GLY A 31 -14.68 -3.77 29.30
CA GLY A 31 -13.34 -3.98 29.85
C GLY A 31 -13.03 -3.07 31.03
N LEU A 32 -12.04 -3.48 31.80
CA LEU A 32 -11.52 -2.78 32.95
C LEU A 32 -10.01 -2.67 32.81
N GLY A 33 -9.50 -1.46 32.96
CA GLY A 33 -8.08 -1.16 32.85
C GLY A 33 -7.55 -0.50 34.12
N LEU A 34 -6.31 -0.82 34.45
CA LEU A 34 -5.57 -0.25 35.58
C LEU A 34 -4.26 0.32 35.07
N LYS A 35 -4.04 1.60 35.32
CA LYS A 35 -2.80 2.30 35.00
C LYS A 35 -2.08 2.69 36.29
N TYR A 36 -0.84 2.24 36.42
CA TYR A 36 0.03 2.55 37.54
C TYR A 36 1.39 3.04 37.03
N GLN A 37 1.69 4.34 37.25
CA GLN A 37 2.94 4.97 36.80
C GLN A 37 3.17 4.73 35.29
N LYS A 38 4.17 3.91 34.95
CA LYS A 38 4.56 3.54 33.59
C LYS A 38 3.91 2.25 33.10
N PHE A 39 3.18 1.51 33.93
CA PHE A 39 2.57 0.23 33.59
C PHE A 39 1.07 0.39 33.41
N GLY A 40 0.52 -0.23 32.37
CA GLY A 40 -0.92 -0.31 32.14
C GLY A 40 -1.32 -1.75 31.86
N PHE A 41 -2.35 -2.22 32.54
CA PHE A 41 -2.97 -3.51 32.31
C PHE A 41 -4.43 -3.29 31.91
N ASP A 42 -4.91 -3.94 30.87
CA ASP A 42 -6.32 -3.90 30.49
C ASP A 42 -6.87 -5.27 30.18
N TYR A 43 -8.06 -5.55 30.69
CA TYR A 43 -8.79 -6.78 30.43
C TYR A 43 -10.17 -6.44 29.88
N GLY A 44 -10.49 -6.96 28.70
CA GLY A 44 -11.77 -6.72 28.05
C GLY A 44 -12.40 -8.01 27.55
N VAL A 45 -13.70 -8.11 27.65
CA VAL A 45 -14.51 -9.19 27.09
C VAL A 45 -15.41 -8.60 26.02
N SER A 46 -15.39 -9.18 24.83
CA SER A 46 -16.26 -8.81 23.72
C SER A 46 -17.22 -9.95 23.43
N GLY A 47 -18.52 -9.69 23.53
CA GLY A 47 -19.54 -10.63 23.10
C GLY A 47 -19.72 -10.52 21.59
N MET A 48 -19.76 -11.64 20.87
CA MET A 48 -20.22 -11.64 19.48
C MET A 48 -21.75 -11.64 19.49
N GLY A 49 -22.36 -10.65 18.83
CA GLY A 49 -23.82 -10.45 18.84
C GLY A 49 -24.57 -11.69 18.36
N ALA A 50 -25.72 -11.98 18.99
CA ALA A 50 -26.58 -13.10 18.67
C ALA A 50 -27.21 -12.94 17.28
N GLY A 51 -26.53 -13.44 16.26
CA GLY A 51 -26.98 -13.43 14.87
C GLY A 51 -26.53 -14.68 14.13
N GLY A 52 -27.27 -15.77 14.28
CA GLY A 52 -27.16 -16.98 13.46
C GLY A 52 -26.33 -18.11 14.06
N MET A 53 -27.00 -19.24 14.27
CA MET A 53 -26.51 -20.60 14.60
C MET A 53 -24.98 -20.77 14.74
N GLY A 54 -24.49 -20.79 15.97
CA GLY A 54 -23.16 -21.32 16.30
C GLY A 54 -22.45 -20.61 17.46
N GLY A 55 -22.84 -20.91 18.71
CA GLY A 55 -22.05 -20.68 19.92
C GLY A 55 -21.79 -19.22 20.32
N ALA A 56 -22.17 -18.83 21.53
CA ALA A 56 -21.75 -17.57 22.14
C ALA A 56 -20.26 -17.64 22.52
N PHE A 57 -19.37 -17.40 21.56
CA PHE A 57 -17.93 -17.29 21.83
C PHE A 57 -17.65 -15.90 22.40
N SER A 58 -17.38 -15.83 23.70
CA SER A 58 -16.86 -14.64 24.37
C SER A 58 -15.37 -14.50 24.08
N VAL A 59 -14.96 -13.40 23.45
CA VAL A 59 -13.55 -13.12 23.17
C VAL A 59 -12.98 -12.30 24.33
N HIS A 60 -12.02 -12.87 25.04
CA HIS A 60 -11.29 -12.21 26.12
C HIS A 60 -9.99 -11.63 25.56
N ARG A 61 -9.71 -10.35 25.82
CA ARG A 61 -8.46 -9.66 25.51
C ARG A 61 -7.77 -9.23 26.78
N ILE A 62 -6.48 -9.53 26.89
CA ILE A 62 -5.59 -9.02 27.94
C ILE A 62 -4.52 -8.18 27.24
N GLY A 63 -4.43 -6.91 27.60
CA GLY A 63 -3.41 -5.98 27.18
C GLY A 63 -2.46 -5.66 28.33
N VAL A 64 -1.16 -5.67 28.05
CA VAL A 64 -0.12 -5.18 28.97
C VAL A 64 0.67 -4.12 28.21
N SER A 65 0.85 -2.97 28.84
CA SER A 65 1.53 -1.82 28.26
C SER A 65 2.56 -1.26 29.23
N VAL A 66 3.72 -0.87 28.70
CA VAL A 66 4.79 -0.23 29.47
C VAL A 66 5.20 1.05 28.75
N GLN A 67 5.07 2.18 29.43
CA GLN A 67 5.50 3.50 28.97
C GLN A 67 6.97 3.68 29.34
N PHE A 68 7.87 3.44 28.40
CA PHE A 68 9.28 3.81 28.55
C PHE A 68 9.40 5.34 28.47
N GLY A 69 10.28 5.91 29.29
CA GLY A 69 10.48 7.36 29.34
C GLY A 69 10.87 7.93 27.97
N LYS A 70 10.67 9.25 27.79
CA LYS A 70 11.08 9.97 26.59
C LYS A 70 12.53 9.61 26.24
N ILE A 71 12.72 9.04 25.07
CA ILE A 71 14.02 9.04 24.39
C ILE A 71 14.18 10.48 23.90
N GLU A 72 14.95 11.29 24.61
CA GLU A 72 15.40 12.58 24.06
C GLU A 72 16.32 12.26 22.88
N GLY A 73 15.83 12.42 21.66
CA GLY A 73 16.68 12.31 20.47
C GLY A 73 16.05 11.77 19.20
N VAL A 74 14.83 11.25 19.19
CA VAL A 74 14.09 11.02 17.93
C VAL A 74 12.61 11.26 18.19
N THR A 75 12.11 12.42 17.79
CA THR A 75 10.67 12.68 17.71
C THR A 75 10.07 11.79 16.61
N PRO A 76 9.17 10.85 16.91
CA PRO A 76 8.32 10.28 15.88
C PRO A 76 7.28 11.37 15.57
N SER A 77 7.58 12.22 14.59
CA SER A 77 6.66 13.25 14.12
C SER A 77 5.38 12.58 13.60
N THR A 78 4.39 12.53 14.47
CA THR A 78 3.00 12.17 14.19
C THR A 78 2.25 13.42 13.73
N GLU A 79 2.87 14.15 12.82
CA GLU A 79 2.22 15.23 12.10
C GLU A 79 1.98 14.65 10.71
N ARG A 80 0.72 14.56 10.26
CA ARG A 80 0.47 14.44 8.82
C ARG A 80 1.17 15.66 8.23
N PRO A 81 2.28 15.54 7.49
CA PRO A 81 2.66 16.67 6.68
C PRO A 81 1.55 16.71 5.65
N ALA A 82 0.77 17.78 5.64
CA ALA A 82 0.20 18.21 4.38
C ALA A 82 1.40 18.35 3.45
N VAL A 83 1.64 17.33 2.62
CA VAL A 83 2.60 17.39 1.53
C VAL A 83 2.05 18.50 0.66
N LYS A 84 2.57 19.72 0.85
CA LYS A 84 2.53 20.70 -0.22
C LYS A 84 3.21 19.99 -1.39
N PRO A 85 2.61 19.93 -2.58
CA PRO A 85 3.31 19.45 -3.75
C PRO A 85 4.56 20.32 -3.89
N SER A 86 5.74 19.79 -3.60
CA SER A 86 7.02 20.46 -3.82
C SER A 86 7.47 20.32 -5.28
N LEU A 87 6.54 20.06 -6.19
CA LEU A 87 6.76 20.28 -7.61
C LEU A 87 6.31 21.71 -7.93
N PRO A 88 7.24 22.62 -8.27
CA PRO A 88 6.87 23.93 -8.78
C PRO A 88 5.94 23.75 -9.99
N PRO A 89 4.82 24.48 -10.06
CA PRO A 89 3.85 24.33 -11.15
C PRO A 89 4.52 24.66 -12.48
N GLY A 90 4.85 23.62 -13.25
CA GLY A 90 5.53 23.75 -14.55
C GLY A 90 6.60 22.71 -14.85
N GLN A 91 7.05 21.89 -13.88
CA GLN A 91 8.00 20.80 -14.16
C GLN A 91 7.28 19.48 -14.45
N ILE A 92 7.61 18.89 -15.60
CA ILE A 92 7.21 17.54 -15.98
C ILE A 92 7.91 16.58 -15.01
N ALA A 93 7.16 15.83 -14.20
CA ALA A 93 7.74 14.87 -13.27
C ALA A 93 8.40 13.72 -14.05
N ASN A 94 9.68 13.46 -13.76
CA ASN A 94 10.40 12.29 -14.26
C ASN A 94 9.88 11.05 -13.55
N ILE A 95 9.40 10.09 -14.33
CA ILE A 95 8.85 8.83 -13.83
C ILE A 95 9.61 7.67 -14.47
N ALA A 96 9.90 6.65 -13.67
CA ALA A 96 10.44 5.39 -14.18
C ALA A 96 9.48 4.25 -13.84
N VAL A 97 9.34 3.32 -14.77
CA VAL A 97 8.52 2.12 -14.61
C VAL A 97 9.47 0.97 -14.39
N ALA A 98 9.42 0.35 -13.21
CA ALA A 98 10.15 -0.87 -12.93
C ALA A 98 9.51 -2.05 -13.69
N ASP A 99 10.27 -3.13 -13.83
CA ASP A 99 9.72 -4.37 -14.37
C ASP A 99 8.66 -4.94 -13.43
N LEU A 100 7.60 -5.52 -14.02
CA LEU A 100 6.50 -6.09 -13.27
C LEU A 100 6.89 -7.45 -12.68
N SER A 101 6.53 -7.68 -11.42
CA SER A 101 6.69 -8.99 -10.80
C SER A 101 5.73 -10.00 -11.43
N ALA A 102 6.29 -11.05 -12.02
CA ALA A 102 5.53 -12.16 -12.61
C ALA A 102 5.04 -13.12 -11.52
N LYS A 103 3.72 -13.29 -11.39
CA LYS A 103 3.10 -14.30 -10.52
C LYS A 103 2.23 -15.23 -11.36
N ASN A 104 2.64 -16.50 -11.48
CA ASN A 104 1.94 -17.48 -12.29
C ASN A 104 1.84 -17.11 -13.80
N VAL A 105 2.80 -16.30 -14.28
CA VAL A 105 2.99 -15.88 -15.68
C VAL A 105 4.47 -15.92 -16.01
N SER A 106 4.84 -15.89 -17.30
CA SER A 106 6.25 -15.79 -17.67
C SER A 106 6.81 -14.40 -17.37
N ALA A 107 8.09 -14.33 -17.03
CA ALA A 107 8.78 -13.05 -16.84
C ALA A 107 8.83 -12.22 -18.15
N ALA A 108 8.83 -12.89 -19.30
CA ALA A 108 8.75 -12.24 -20.61
C ALA A 108 7.41 -11.51 -20.78
N ASP A 109 6.29 -12.15 -20.44
CA ASP A 109 4.96 -11.52 -20.51
C ASP A 109 4.87 -10.32 -19.59
N ALA A 110 5.39 -10.42 -18.37
CA ALA A 110 5.41 -9.31 -17.42
C ALA A 110 6.25 -8.13 -17.93
N SER A 111 7.39 -8.39 -18.57
CA SER A 111 8.20 -7.34 -19.21
C SER A 111 7.46 -6.67 -20.37
N ILE A 112 6.77 -7.44 -21.21
CA ILE A 112 6.00 -6.90 -22.34
C ILE A 112 4.86 -5.99 -21.83
N VAL A 113 4.17 -6.41 -20.77
CA VAL A 113 3.12 -5.59 -20.15
C VAL A 113 3.69 -4.31 -19.52
N ALA A 114 4.89 -4.38 -18.93
CA ALA A 114 5.59 -3.19 -18.44
C ALA A 114 5.90 -2.21 -19.59
N ASP A 115 6.30 -2.72 -20.76
CA ASP A 115 6.57 -1.89 -21.95
C ASP A 115 5.30 -1.25 -22.53
N PHE A 116 4.18 -1.96 -22.51
CA PHE A 116 2.88 -1.37 -22.85
C PHE A 116 2.53 -0.23 -21.88
N LEU A 117 2.70 -0.45 -20.58
CA LEU A 117 2.43 0.59 -19.59
C LEU A 117 3.36 1.80 -19.74
N ARG A 118 4.66 1.60 -20.02
CA ARG A 118 5.61 2.67 -20.36
C ARG A 118 5.13 3.48 -21.57
N THR A 119 4.73 2.79 -22.63
CA THR A 119 4.25 3.42 -23.87
C THR A 119 2.98 4.24 -23.62
N GLU A 120 2.01 3.70 -22.89
CA GLU A 120 0.77 4.42 -22.57
C GLU A 120 1.02 5.62 -21.64
N LEU A 121 1.96 5.51 -20.68
CA LEU A 121 2.37 6.65 -19.86
C LEU A 121 3.01 7.77 -20.69
N VAL A 122 3.87 7.43 -21.66
CA VAL A 122 4.44 8.42 -22.62
C VAL A 122 3.32 9.08 -23.42
N ASN A 123 2.34 8.31 -23.89
CA ASN A 123 1.19 8.82 -24.65
C ASN A 123 0.35 9.84 -23.87
N THR A 124 0.31 9.76 -22.54
CA THR A 124 -0.38 10.76 -21.73
C THR A 124 0.24 12.16 -21.83
N ARG A 125 1.51 12.27 -22.23
CA ARG A 125 2.31 13.51 -22.28
C ARG A 125 2.33 14.31 -20.97
N ARG A 126 2.02 13.68 -19.85
CA ARG A 126 2.01 14.30 -18.51
C ARG A 126 3.32 14.09 -17.75
N PHE A 127 4.09 13.08 -18.12
CA PHE A 127 5.32 12.68 -17.44
C PHE A 127 6.46 12.49 -18.44
N ASN A 128 7.68 12.64 -17.95
CA ASN A 128 8.89 12.27 -18.69
C ASN A 128 9.25 10.84 -18.27
N VAL A 129 8.88 9.87 -19.11
CA VAL A 129 9.09 8.44 -18.81
C VAL A 129 10.49 8.05 -19.24
N ILE A 130 11.27 7.47 -18.33
CA ILE A 130 12.58 6.94 -18.68
C ILE A 130 12.43 5.60 -19.42
N GLU A 131 13.10 5.49 -20.56
CA GLU A 131 13.15 4.27 -21.36
C GLU A 131 13.88 3.13 -20.63
N LYS A 132 13.45 1.89 -20.90
CA LYS A 132 14.06 0.68 -20.31
C LYS A 132 15.56 0.58 -20.57
N ALA A 133 16.00 0.80 -21.80
CA ALA A 133 17.42 0.73 -22.16
C ALA A 133 18.29 1.76 -21.42
N ASN A 134 17.76 2.95 -21.16
CA ASN A 134 18.48 3.97 -20.37
C ASN A 134 18.54 3.61 -18.89
N MET A 135 17.45 3.05 -18.35
CA MET A 135 17.46 2.53 -16.98
C MET A 135 18.49 1.40 -16.81
N GLU A 136 18.51 0.44 -17.74
CA GLU A 136 19.46 -0.69 -17.70
C GLU A 136 20.92 -0.22 -17.75
N LYS A 137 21.25 0.77 -18.59
CA LYS A 137 22.60 1.35 -18.66
C LYS A 137 23.02 1.98 -17.33
N ILE A 138 22.17 2.84 -16.76
CA ILE A 138 22.46 3.54 -15.49
C ILE A 138 22.60 2.52 -14.35
N LEU A 139 21.74 1.51 -14.30
CA LEU A 139 21.78 0.47 -13.28
C LEU A 139 23.01 -0.45 -13.44
N ALA A 140 23.45 -0.71 -14.67
CA ALA A 140 24.67 -1.46 -14.94
C ALA A 140 25.93 -0.69 -14.53
N GLU A 141 25.98 0.62 -14.77
CA GLU A 141 27.08 1.49 -14.31
C GLU A 141 27.18 1.53 -12.78
N ALA A 142 26.03 1.52 -12.10
CA ALA A 142 25.95 1.46 -10.64
C ALA A 142 26.18 0.06 -10.05
N ALA A 143 26.48 -0.95 -10.88
CA ALA A 143 26.59 -2.37 -10.49
C ALA A 143 25.37 -2.86 -9.67
N PHE A 144 24.19 -2.31 -9.95
CA PHE A 144 22.97 -2.59 -9.20
C PHE A 144 22.41 -3.96 -9.62
N GLN A 145 22.22 -4.87 -8.65
CA GLN A 145 21.60 -6.16 -8.94
C GLN A 145 20.10 -5.98 -9.18
N GLN A 146 19.69 -6.05 -10.45
CA GLN A 146 18.30 -5.88 -10.88
C GLN A 146 17.33 -6.96 -10.39
N THR A 147 17.84 -8.04 -9.77
CA THR A 147 17.02 -9.21 -9.45
C THR A 147 16.16 -8.98 -8.20
N GLY A 148 14.84 -8.92 -8.38
CA GLY A 148 13.87 -9.07 -7.29
C GLY A 148 13.39 -7.78 -6.62
N CYS A 149 13.50 -6.63 -7.30
CA CYS A 149 13.09 -5.34 -6.76
C CYS A 149 11.57 -5.12 -6.74
N THR A 150 10.90 -5.79 -5.81
CA THR A 150 9.44 -5.69 -5.63
C THR A 150 9.04 -4.92 -4.36
N THR A 151 10.01 -4.48 -3.56
CA THR A 151 9.78 -3.72 -2.32
C THR A 151 9.86 -2.21 -2.58
N SER A 152 9.17 -1.42 -1.76
CA SER A 152 9.26 0.05 -1.79
C SER A 152 10.69 0.53 -1.58
N GLU A 153 11.47 -0.16 -0.75
CA GLU A 153 12.88 0.14 -0.48
C GLU A 153 13.73 0.03 -1.75
N CYS A 154 13.53 -1.02 -2.56
CA CYS A 154 14.26 -1.11 -3.81
C CYS A 154 13.81 -0.03 -4.82
N ALA A 155 12.50 0.23 -4.90
CA ALA A 155 11.99 1.29 -5.76
C ALA A 155 12.65 2.64 -5.45
N VAL A 156 12.83 2.95 -4.16
CA VAL A 156 13.53 4.17 -3.71
C VAL A 156 15.00 4.17 -4.12
N GLN A 157 15.73 3.07 -3.95
CA GLN A 157 17.14 2.99 -4.32
C GLN A 157 17.35 3.15 -5.84
N MET A 158 16.55 2.42 -6.63
CA MET A 158 16.56 2.52 -8.09
C MET A 158 16.18 3.94 -8.53
N GLY A 159 15.15 4.53 -7.92
CA GLY A 159 14.70 5.87 -8.25
C GLY A 159 15.77 6.94 -7.99
N LYS A 160 16.56 6.79 -6.93
CA LYS A 160 17.69 7.69 -6.62
C LYS A 160 18.81 7.58 -7.65
N LEU A 161 19.14 6.36 -8.10
CA LEU A 161 20.14 6.13 -9.15
C LEU A 161 19.69 6.72 -10.50
N LEU A 162 18.40 6.56 -10.81
CA LEU A 162 17.79 7.05 -12.05
C LEU A 162 17.42 8.54 -12.00
N ASN A 163 17.63 9.21 -10.86
CA ASN A 163 17.25 10.61 -10.62
C ASN A 163 15.78 10.91 -10.98
N VAL A 164 14.87 10.06 -10.52
CA VAL A 164 13.41 10.23 -10.69
C VAL A 164 12.73 10.56 -9.36
N HIS A 165 11.65 11.33 -9.43
CA HIS A 165 10.86 11.66 -8.23
C HIS A 165 9.89 10.53 -7.88
N THR A 166 9.45 9.78 -8.89
CA THR A 166 8.39 8.78 -8.73
C THR A 166 8.71 7.52 -9.52
N MET A 167 8.47 6.37 -8.88
CA MET A 167 8.65 5.04 -9.45
C MET A 167 7.30 4.34 -9.55
N VAL A 168 7.02 3.73 -10.70
CA VAL A 168 5.90 2.81 -10.86
C VAL A 168 6.44 1.40 -10.66
N VAL A 169 5.93 0.70 -9.66
CA VAL A 169 6.21 -0.72 -9.44
C VAL A 169 4.91 -1.51 -9.52
N GLY A 170 4.98 -2.79 -9.83
CA GLY A 170 3.76 -3.57 -9.98
C GLY A 170 3.97 -5.06 -10.10
N SER A 171 2.87 -5.77 -10.27
CA SER A 171 2.88 -7.20 -10.53
C SER A 171 1.84 -7.57 -11.56
N LEU A 172 2.22 -8.49 -12.45
CA LEU A 172 1.30 -9.19 -13.34
C LEU A 172 1.04 -10.57 -12.75
N SER A 173 -0.20 -10.84 -12.41
CA SER A 173 -0.64 -12.13 -11.86
C SER A 173 -1.63 -12.79 -12.79
N LYS A 174 -1.58 -14.11 -12.97
CA LYS A 174 -2.63 -14.87 -13.64
C LYS A 174 -3.32 -15.82 -12.67
N LEU A 175 -4.64 -15.71 -12.59
CA LEU A 175 -5.46 -16.62 -11.80
C LEU A 175 -6.52 -17.23 -12.72
N MET A 176 -6.48 -18.56 -12.86
CA MET A 176 -7.28 -19.29 -13.84
C MET A 176 -7.03 -18.74 -15.25
N ASP A 177 -8.01 -18.07 -15.85
CA ASP A 177 -7.93 -17.47 -17.18
C ASP A 177 -7.93 -15.93 -17.16
N THR A 178 -7.94 -15.31 -15.99
CA THR A 178 -7.93 -13.85 -15.84
C THR A 178 -6.55 -13.35 -15.42
N TYR A 179 -6.09 -12.30 -16.09
CA TYR A 179 -4.89 -11.57 -15.73
C TYR A 179 -5.25 -10.41 -14.80
N TYR A 180 -4.44 -10.21 -13.78
CA TYR A 180 -4.54 -9.13 -12.82
C TYR A 180 -3.26 -8.30 -12.88
N ILE A 181 -3.39 -7.04 -13.25
CA ILE A 181 -2.30 -6.08 -13.27
C ILE A 181 -2.48 -5.19 -12.06
N THR A 182 -1.48 -5.16 -11.17
CA THR A 182 -1.44 -4.23 -10.04
C THR A 182 -0.28 -3.27 -10.22
N THR A 183 -0.53 -1.98 -10.03
CA THR A 183 0.44 -0.90 -10.17
C THR A 183 0.42 -0.02 -8.93
N ASN A 184 1.59 0.29 -8.40
CA ASN A 184 1.83 1.09 -7.23
C ASN A 184 2.76 2.24 -7.61
N LEU A 185 2.30 3.45 -7.35
CA LEU A 185 3.09 4.67 -7.51
C LEU A 185 3.83 4.96 -6.21
N VAL A 186 5.15 4.88 -6.23
CA VAL A 186 6.04 5.08 -5.09
C VAL A 186 6.80 6.38 -5.24
N GLU A 187 6.72 7.24 -4.23
CA GLU A 187 7.56 8.43 -4.13
C GLU A 187 8.97 8.04 -3.70
N VAL A 188 9.98 8.49 -4.44
CA VAL A 188 11.38 8.13 -4.17
C VAL A 188 11.94 8.87 -2.95
N GLU A 189 11.50 10.10 -2.73
CA GLU A 189 11.96 10.92 -1.62
C GLU A 189 11.51 10.36 -0.27
N THR A 190 10.25 9.94 -0.17
CA THR A 190 9.64 9.50 1.09
C THR A 190 9.52 7.98 1.21
N GLY A 191 9.64 7.24 0.11
CA GLY A 191 9.42 5.80 0.04
C GLY A 191 7.97 5.37 0.24
N LYS A 192 7.02 6.31 0.20
CA LYS A 192 5.60 6.05 0.40
C LYS A 192 4.92 5.71 -0.91
N ILE A 193 3.93 4.82 -0.83
CA ILE A 193 3.01 4.55 -1.93
C ILE A 193 1.99 5.69 -1.97
N ILE A 194 2.06 6.54 -3.00
CA ILE A 194 1.13 7.65 -3.21
C ILE A 194 -0.21 7.12 -3.73
N ALA A 195 -0.17 6.12 -4.61
CA ALA A 195 -1.35 5.54 -5.21
C ALA A 195 -1.14 4.08 -5.58
N SER A 196 -2.24 3.34 -5.62
CA SER A 196 -2.28 1.96 -6.05
C SER A 196 -3.53 1.75 -6.88
N TYR A 197 -3.36 1.13 -8.04
CA TYR A 197 -4.45 0.78 -8.95
C TYR A 197 -4.26 -0.63 -9.46
N ASP A 198 -5.35 -1.37 -9.52
CA ASP A 198 -5.44 -2.68 -10.11
C ASP A 198 -6.45 -2.68 -11.27
N GLN A 199 -6.20 -3.54 -12.26
CA GLN A 199 -7.13 -3.84 -13.34
C GLN A 199 -7.04 -5.32 -13.70
N ASP A 200 -8.19 -5.92 -13.95
CA ASP A 200 -8.33 -7.26 -14.51
C ASP A 200 -8.45 -7.21 -16.03
N ALA A 201 -7.97 -8.27 -16.70
CA ALA A 201 -8.09 -8.47 -18.13
C ALA A 201 -8.41 -9.94 -18.40
N MET A 202 -9.47 -10.19 -19.16
CA MET A 202 -9.91 -11.55 -19.49
C MET A 202 -9.14 -12.13 -20.67
N SER A 203 -8.48 -11.29 -21.48
CA SER A 203 -7.73 -11.72 -22.65
C SER A 203 -6.41 -10.98 -22.83
N ALA A 204 -5.47 -11.60 -23.54
CA ALA A 204 -4.20 -10.97 -23.90
C ALA A 204 -4.40 -9.68 -24.73
N LYS A 205 -5.51 -9.59 -25.47
CA LYS A 205 -5.87 -8.41 -26.26
C LYS A 205 -6.35 -7.26 -25.38
N GLU A 206 -7.02 -7.57 -24.27
CA GLU A 206 -7.45 -6.60 -23.28
C GLU A 206 -6.31 -6.08 -22.40
N LEU A 207 -5.17 -6.80 -22.28
CA LEU A 207 -4.01 -6.33 -21.49
C LEU A 207 -3.56 -4.93 -21.91
N LYS A 208 -3.54 -4.65 -23.22
CA LYS A 208 -3.18 -3.32 -23.74
C LYS A 208 -4.20 -2.26 -23.33
N GLN A 209 -5.48 -2.59 -23.35
CA GLN A 209 -6.55 -1.68 -22.95
C GLN A 209 -6.55 -1.44 -21.44
N ALA A 210 -6.29 -2.47 -20.64
CA ALA A 210 -6.11 -2.37 -19.19
C ALA A 210 -4.92 -1.47 -18.83
N CYS A 211 -3.78 -1.61 -19.53
CA CYS A 211 -2.62 -0.73 -19.35
C CYS A 211 -2.95 0.74 -19.65
N ARG A 212 -3.74 0.99 -20.71
CA ARG A 212 -4.19 2.34 -21.04
C ARG A 212 -5.06 2.94 -19.94
N ILE A 213 -6.04 2.19 -19.43
CA ILE A 213 -6.90 2.63 -18.32
C ILE A 213 -6.07 2.92 -17.07
N LEU A 214 -5.10 2.06 -16.75
CA LEU A 214 -4.17 2.28 -15.63
C LEU A 214 -3.32 3.54 -15.83
N ALA A 215 -2.77 3.75 -17.02
CA ALA A 215 -1.97 4.94 -17.33
C ALA A 215 -2.81 6.22 -17.23
N GLU A 216 -4.06 6.21 -17.70
CA GLU A 216 -5.00 7.33 -17.57
C GLU A 216 -5.35 7.60 -16.10
N LYS A 217 -5.58 6.57 -15.28
CA LYS A 217 -5.81 6.71 -13.83
C LYS A 217 -4.60 7.29 -13.11
N LEU A 218 -3.40 6.81 -13.44
CA LEU A 218 -2.14 7.31 -12.89
C LEU A 218 -1.88 8.77 -13.29
N ALA A 219 -2.20 9.15 -14.53
CA ALA A 219 -2.04 10.51 -15.05
C ALA A 219 -3.16 11.48 -14.61
N GLY A 220 -4.29 10.95 -14.19
CA GLY A 220 -5.46 11.70 -13.73
C GLY A 220 -5.36 12.20 -12.29
N MET A 221 -4.34 11.79 -11.53
CA MET A 221 -4.11 12.30 -10.18
C MET A 221 -3.66 13.76 -10.21
N ARG A 222 -4.58 14.66 -9.88
CA ARG A 222 -4.31 16.06 -9.58
C ARG A 222 -5.21 16.53 -8.46
#